data_AF-A0A9E0RA78-F1
#
_entry.id   AF-A0A9E0RA78-F1
#
_cell.length_a   1.000
_cell.length_b   1.000
_cell.length_c   1.000
_cell.angle_alpha   90.00
_cell.angle_beta   90.00
_cell.angle_gamma   90.00
#
_symmetry.space_group_name_H-M   'P 1'
#
loop_
_entity.id
_entity.type
_entity.pdbx_description
1 polymer ?
#
loop_
_entity_poly.entity_id
_entity_poly.type
_entity_poly.pdbx_seq_one_letter_code
_entity_poly.pdbx_strand_id
1 'polypeptide(L)'
;QERIVNIPGSEITGSRGGIHNSVTRVCPKPTHMIGGYAQFSYGFNYYGTVGSNRDEFVVVRKMKNVDWLDGEGNDTVQEAVK
;
A
#
# COMPACT_ATOMS: atom_id res chain seq x y z
N GLN A 1 -12.75 4.34 -2.19
CA GLN A 1 -11.87 3.78 -3.23
C GLN A 1 -10.89 4.86 -3.60
N GLU A 2 -9.59 4.61 -3.44
CA GLU A 2 -8.59 5.60 -3.83
C GLU A 2 -8.53 5.74 -5.34
N ARG A 3 -8.49 6.99 -5.79
CA ARG A 3 -8.46 7.36 -7.19
C ARG A 3 -7.00 7.46 -7.60
N ILE A 4 -6.58 6.63 -8.54
CA ILE A 4 -5.24 6.72 -9.18
C ILE A 4 -5.28 7.89 -10.16
N VAL A 5 -5.27 9.13 -9.66
CA VAL A 5 -5.19 10.34 -10.49
C VAL A 5 -3.87 11.03 -10.22
N ASN A 6 -3.22 11.43 -11.32
CA ASN A 6 -1.92 12.10 -11.29
C ASN A 6 -0.83 11.25 -10.62
N ILE A 7 -0.78 9.94 -10.95
CA ILE A 7 0.24 9.02 -10.46
C ILE A 7 1.09 8.54 -11.65
N PRO A 8 2.40 8.86 -11.69
CA PRO A 8 3.29 8.37 -12.73
C PRO A 8 3.62 6.88 -12.56
N GLY A 9 4.39 6.32 -13.47
CA GLY A 9 4.97 4.98 -13.37
C GLY A 9 5.94 4.85 -12.19
N SER A 10 6.03 3.64 -11.65
CA SER A 10 6.97 3.26 -10.61
C SER A 10 8.29 2.80 -11.24
N GLU A 11 9.38 3.46 -10.86
CA GLU A 11 10.74 3.08 -11.29
C GLU A 11 11.18 1.70 -10.78
N ILE A 12 10.56 1.18 -9.71
CA ILE A 12 10.94 -0.11 -9.12
C ILE A 12 10.23 -1.25 -9.84
N THR A 13 8.94 -1.09 -10.13
CA THR A 13 8.09 -2.18 -10.66
C THR A 13 7.89 -2.08 -12.17
N GLY A 14 8.20 -0.94 -12.80
CA GLY A 14 7.94 -0.70 -14.23
C GLY A 14 6.45 -0.60 -14.59
N SER A 15 5.58 -0.57 -13.60
CA SER A 15 4.12 -0.46 -13.74
C SER A 15 3.62 0.88 -13.17
N ARG A 16 2.34 1.21 -13.37
CA ARG A 16 1.71 2.39 -12.74
C ARG A 16 2.01 2.41 -11.23
N GLY A 17 2.35 3.58 -10.69
CA GLY A 17 2.60 3.75 -9.26
C GLY A 17 1.46 3.20 -8.40
N GLY A 18 1.84 2.50 -7.32
CA GLY A 18 0.91 1.91 -6.37
C GLY A 18 0.25 2.95 -5.45
N ILE A 19 -0.55 2.44 -4.51
CA ILE A 19 -1.23 3.23 -3.47
C ILE A 19 -0.64 2.92 -2.08
N HIS A 20 -1.15 3.56 -1.03
CA HIS A 20 -0.65 3.33 0.34
C HIS A 20 -0.76 1.87 0.79
N ASN A 21 -1.79 1.14 0.37
CA ASN A 21 -1.92 -0.29 0.67
C ASN A 21 -1.04 -1.20 -0.22
N SER A 22 -0.34 -0.65 -1.22
CA SER A 22 0.64 -1.41 -2.01
C SER A 22 1.92 -1.73 -1.22
N VAL A 23 2.17 -1.04 -0.10
CA VAL A 23 3.32 -1.28 0.78
C VAL A 23 2.94 -1.98 2.09
N THR A 24 1.66 -2.27 2.33
CA THR A 24 1.18 -2.93 3.56
C THR A 24 0.93 -4.41 3.35
N ARG A 25 1.13 -5.23 4.39
CA ARG A 25 0.76 -6.66 4.37
C ARG A 25 -0.15 -7.04 5.54
N VAL A 26 -1.09 -7.96 5.31
CA VAL A 26 -1.93 -8.53 6.39
C VAL A 26 -1.08 -9.42 7.30
N CYS A 27 -1.03 -9.07 8.59
CA CYS A 27 -0.38 -9.87 9.63
C CYS A 27 -1.41 -10.15 10.76
N PRO A 28 -2.08 -11.31 10.76
CA PRO A 28 -3.11 -11.60 11.74
C PRO A 28 -2.51 -11.95 13.11
N LYS A 29 -3.15 -11.49 14.19
CA LYS A 29 -2.76 -11.82 15.57
C LYS A 29 -3.55 -13.04 16.07
N PRO A 30 -2.89 -14.12 16.55
CA PRO A 30 -3.58 -15.33 17.03
C PRO A 30 -4.61 -15.08 18.14
N THR A 31 -4.40 -14.06 18.98
CA THR A 31 -5.35 -13.68 20.03
C THR A 31 -6.71 -13.24 19.49
N HIS A 32 -6.81 -12.88 18.20
CA HIS A 32 -8.06 -12.51 17.55
C HIS A 32 -8.73 -13.69 16.80
N MET A 33 -8.22 -14.91 16.98
CA MET A 33 -8.78 -16.15 16.40
C MET A 33 -9.42 -17.05 17.47
N ILE A 34 -9.48 -16.60 18.73
CA ILE A 34 -10.08 -17.37 19.82
C ILE A 34 -11.59 -17.52 19.56
N GLY A 35 -12.14 -18.69 19.82
CA GLY A 35 -13.55 -18.98 19.61
C GLY A 35 -14.10 -19.95 20.66
N GLY A 36 -15.42 -19.97 20.83
CA GLY A 36 -16.11 -20.89 21.72
C GLY A 36 -15.92 -20.61 23.21
N TYR A 37 -15.54 -19.37 23.57
CA TYR A 37 -15.27 -19.00 24.96
C TYR A 37 -16.03 -17.72 25.37
N ALA A 38 -17.33 -17.86 25.62
CA ALA A 38 -18.21 -16.78 26.06
C ALA A 38 -18.05 -15.51 25.18
N GLN A 39 -17.47 -14.42 25.71
CA GLN A 39 -17.21 -13.18 24.98
C GLN A 39 -16.25 -13.34 23.79
N PHE A 40 -15.39 -14.37 23.81
CA PHE A 40 -14.53 -14.74 22.68
C PHE A 40 -15.22 -15.83 21.85
N SER A 41 -16.33 -15.44 21.23
CA SER A 41 -17.08 -16.27 20.29
C SER A 41 -17.27 -15.53 18.98
N TYR A 42 -17.21 -16.27 17.87
CA TYR A 42 -17.37 -15.69 16.55
C TYR A 42 -18.79 -15.13 16.35
N GLY A 43 -18.87 -13.98 15.70
CA GLY A 43 -20.10 -13.39 15.20
C GLY A 43 -19.76 -12.47 14.04
N PHE A 44 -20.67 -12.33 13.06
CA PHE A 44 -20.41 -11.52 11.87
C PHE A 44 -20.12 -10.07 12.27
N ASN A 45 -18.91 -9.57 11.92
CA ASN A 45 -18.35 -8.29 12.33
C ASN A 45 -18.20 -8.06 13.86
N TYR A 46 -18.38 -9.10 14.69
CA TYR A 46 -18.24 -9.02 16.15
C TYR A 46 -16.84 -9.46 16.62
N TYR A 47 -16.30 -10.53 16.05
CA TYR A 47 -15.00 -11.09 16.45
C TYR A 47 -14.25 -11.70 15.27
N GLY A 48 -12.94 -11.48 15.22
CA GLY A 48 -12.07 -11.96 14.15
C GLY A 48 -10.77 -11.17 14.03
N THR A 49 -9.91 -11.60 13.12
CA THR A 49 -8.64 -10.92 12.83
C THR A 49 -8.86 -9.50 12.29
N VAL A 50 -7.89 -8.62 12.55
CA VAL A 50 -7.96 -7.19 12.19
C VAL A 50 -6.83 -6.88 11.21
N GLY A 51 -7.08 -5.99 10.25
CA GLY A 51 -6.08 -5.48 9.30
C GLY A 51 -5.22 -4.36 9.89
N SER A 52 -4.38 -4.67 10.87
CA SER A 52 -3.42 -3.71 11.43
C SER A 52 -2.38 -3.29 10.40
N ASN A 53 -2.08 -1.99 10.30
CA ASN A 53 -1.21 -1.43 9.24
C ASN A 53 -0.25 -0.31 9.70
N ARG A 54 -0.14 -0.03 11.00
CA ARG A 54 0.63 1.12 11.51
C ARG A 54 2.09 0.82 11.84
N ASP A 55 2.43 -0.46 11.98
CA ASP A 55 3.78 -0.90 12.33
C ASP A 55 4.68 -1.13 11.10
N GLU A 56 4.17 -0.90 9.89
CA GLU A 56 4.92 -1.09 8.64
C GLU A 56 6.01 -0.03 8.47
N PHE A 57 7.19 -0.44 8.00
CA PHE A 57 8.30 0.46 7.69
C PHE A 57 8.51 0.55 6.18
N VAL A 58 8.77 1.76 5.68
CA VAL A 58 8.94 2.03 4.25
C VAL A 58 10.24 2.78 3.99
N VAL A 59 10.83 2.55 2.81
CA VAL A 59 11.98 3.30 2.31
C VAL A 59 11.49 4.43 1.43
N VAL A 60 11.89 5.67 1.74
CA VAL A 60 11.56 6.87 0.95
C VAL A 60 12.78 7.29 0.14
N ARG A 61 12.59 7.51 -1.17
CA ARG A 61 13.63 8.03 -2.07
C ARG A 61 13.03 9.04 -3.06
N LYS A 62 13.86 9.98 -3.53
CA LYS A 62 13.49 10.88 -4.65
C LYS A 62 13.44 10.06 -5.95
N MET A 63 12.41 10.28 -6.77
CA MET A 63 12.33 9.70 -8.12
C MET A 63 13.31 10.41 -9.06
N LYS A 64 13.90 9.68 -10.00
CA LYS A 64 14.77 10.25 -11.04
C LYS A 64 13.98 10.48 -12.32
N ASN A 65 13.29 9.46 -12.81
CA ASN A 65 12.49 9.50 -14.03
C ASN A 65 11.00 9.51 -13.69
N VAL A 66 10.25 10.39 -14.35
CA VAL A 66 8.80 10.50 -14.23
C VAL A 66 8.19 10.12 -15.57
N ASP A 67 8.00 8.81 -15.74
CA ASP A 67 7.42 8.21 -16.95
C ASP A 67 5.92 7.99 -16.73
N TRP A 68 5.05 8.52 -17.59
CA TRP A 68 3.59 8.44 -17.41
C TRP A 68 2.95 7.17 -17.97
N LEU A 69 3.70 6.41 -18.79
CA LEU A 69 3.28 5.12 -19.38
C LEU A 69 1.97 5.22 -20.19
N ASP A 70 1.67 6.39 -20.76
CA ASP A 70 0.47 6.66 -21.57
C ASP A 70 0.78 6.82 -23.07
N GLY A 71 2.07 6.88 -23.45
CA GLY A 71 2.49 7.05 -24.84
C GLY A 71 2.37 8.48 -25.35
N GLU A 72 2.12 9.46 -24.48
CA GLU A 72 1.95 10.87 -24.86
C GLU A 72 3.30 11.59 -25.08
N GLY A 73 4.41 11.01 -24.65
CA GLY A 73 5.75 11.58 -24.82
C GLY A 73 6.06 12.77 -23.92
N ASN A 74 5.25 13.00 -22.88
CA ASN A 74 5.39 14.08 -21.89
C ASN A 74 6.16 13.65 -20.62
N ASP A 75 7.10 12.71 -20.77
CA ASP A 75 7.90 12.17 -19.66
C ASP A 75 8.99 13.17 -19.22
N THR A 76 9.29 13.22 -17.92
CA THR A 76 10.23 14.22 -17.36
C THR A 76 11.29 13.59 -16.48
N VAL A 77 12.46 14.23 -16.36
CA VAL A 77 13.57 13.78 -15.50
C VAL A 77 13.83 14.82 -14.40
N GLN A 78 13.86 14.37 -13.15
CA GLN A 78 14.14 15.21 -11.99
C GLN A 78 15.64 15.25 -11.70
N GLU A 79 16.30 16.31 -12.15
CA GLU A 79 17.71 16.54 -11.87
C GLU A 79 17.97 16.79 -10.37
N ALA A 80 19.21 16.50 -9.94
CA ALA A 80 19.66 16.85 -8.60
C ALA A 80 19.76 18.37 -8.48
N VAL A 81 19.12 18.94 -7.47
CA VAL A 81 19.36 20.35 -7.10
C VAL A 81 20.72 20.37 -6.41
N LYS A 82 21.66 21.15 -6.96
CA LYS A 82 22.98 21.39 -6.36
C LYS A 82 22.88 22.16 -5.06
#